data_AF-A0A966FZ69-F1
#
_entry.id   AF-A0A966FZ69-F1
#
_cell.length_a   1.000
_cell.length_b   1.000
_cell.length_c   1.000
_cell.angle_alpha   90.00
_cell.angle_beta   90.00
_cell.angle_gamma   90.00
#
_symmetry.space_group_name_H-M   'P 1'
#
loop_
_entity.id
_entity.type
_entity.pdbx_description
1 polymer ?
#
loop_
_entity_poly.entity_id
_entity_poly.type
_entity_poly.pdbx_seq_one_letter_code
_entity_poly.pdbx_strand_id
1 'polypeptide(L)' 'MPTVIRIGHFRFHFYSDEGSEPPPIHVRSPDGECKFWLEPIIILASNRGIPAHELREVERLVYKNQDLLRSAYHDFHNR' A
#
# COMPACT_ATOMS: atom_id res chain seq x y z
N MET A 1 1.89 6.65 11.59
CA MET A 1 1.90 5.75 10.42
C MET A 1 1.24 4.42 10.78
N PRO A 2 -0.09 4.32 10.59
CA PRO A 2 -0.84 3.09 10.85
C PRO A 2 -0.35 1.96 9.93
N THR A 3 -0.07 0.80 10.51
CA THR A 3 0.19 -0.41 9.73
C THR A 3 -1.11 -1.14 9.57
N VAL A 4 -1.50 -1.42 8.33
CA VAL A 4 -2.74 -2.12 8.03
C VAL A 4 -2.54 -3.62 8.20
N ILE A 5 -1.53 -4.17 7.50
CA ILE A 5 -1.21 -5.60 7.53
C ILE A 5 0.29 -5.84 7.30
N ARG A 6 0.75 -7.01 7.74
CA ARG A 6 2.09 -7.56 7.44
C ARG A 6 1.95 -8.94 6.82
N ILE A 7 2.62 -9.16 5.70
CA ILE A 7 2.63 -10.44 4.99
C ILE A 7 4.09 -10.76 4.65
N GLY A 8 4.64 -11.79 5.28
CA GLY A 8 6.07 -12.09 5.16
C GLY A 8 6.92 -10.90 5.61
N HIS A 9 7.86 -10.48 4.77
CA HIS A 9 8.70 -9.31 5.00
C HIS A 9 8.08 -7.98 4.52
N PHE A 10 6.88 -8.01 3.94
CA PHE A 10 6.18 -6.82 3.46
C PHE A 10 5.32 -6.18 4.55
N ARG A 11 5.45 -4.87 4.73
CA ARG A 11 4.63 -4.07 5.64
C ARG A 11 3.79 -3.06 4.87
N PHE A 12 2.47 -3.23 4.91
CA PHE A 12 1.49 -2.35 4.28
C PHE A 12 1.05 -1.26 5.25
N HIS A 13 1.14 0.00 4.84
CA HIS A 13 0.86 1.15 5.68
C HIS A 13 0.51 2.38 4.84
N PHE A 14 -0.07 3.39 5.47
CA PHE A 14 -0.29 4.70 4.87
C PHE A 14 0.19 5.79 5.84
N TYR A 15 0.44 6.99 5.31
CA TYR A 15 0.79 8.13 6.14
C TYR A 15 -0.46 8.90 6.56
N SER A 16 -0.41 9.48 7.76
CA SER A 16 -1.58 10.12 8.37
C SER A 16 -1.96 11.46 7.70
N ASP A 17 -1.07 12.00 6.87
CA ASP A 17 -1.20 13.27 6.16
C ASP A 17 -1.64 13.13 4.68
N GLU A 18 -1.89 11.92 4.18
CA GLU A 18 -2.23 11.66 2.76
C GLU A 18 -3.73 11.84 2.39
N GLY A 19 -4.55 12.42 3.27
CA GLY A 19 -6.03 12.41 3.18
C GLY A 19 -6.70 13.18 2.02
N SER A 20 -5.97 13.97 1.23
CA SER A 20 -6.52 14.74 0.10
C SER A 20 -6.35 14.06 -1.27
N GLU A 21 -5.58 12.98 -1.33
CA GLU A 21 -5.28 12.24 -2.56
C GLU A 21 -6.09 10.92 -2.59
N PRO A 22 -6.21 10.26 -3.77
CA PRO A 22 -6.78 8.92 -3.83
C PRO A 22 -6.08 7.99 -2.83
N PRO A 23 -6.79 7.05 -2.17
CA PRO A 23 -6.21 6.21 -1.11
C PRO A 23 -4.89 5.54 -1.54
N PRO A 24 -3.73 5.94 -0.98
CA PRO A 24 -2.48 5.27 -1.23
C PRO A 24 -2.26 4.11 -0.25
N ILE A 25 -1.47 3.13 -0.69
CA ILE A 25 -0.83 2.18 0.20
C ILE A 25 0.67 2.13 -0.09
N HIS A 26 1.46 2.25 0.97
CA HIS A 26 2.90 2.07 0.95
C HIS A 26 3.24 0.68 1.44
N VAL A 27 4.16 0.02 0.74
CA VAL A 27 4.63 -1.32 1.05
C VAL A 27 6.14 -1.25 1.22
N ARG A 28 6.58 -1.50 2.45
CA ARG A 28 7.99 -1.52 2.80
C ARG A 28 8.51 -2.94 2.90
N SER A 29 9.66 -3.20 2.29
CA SER A 29 10.47 -4.42 2.44
C SER A 29 11.86 -4.05 3.01
N PRO A 30 12.73 -5.04 3.29
CA PRO A 30 14.12 -4.77 3.66
C PRO A 30 14.91 -4.01 2.58
N ASP A 31 14.60 -4.26 1.30
CA ASP A 31 15.32 -3.73 0.15
C ASP A 31 14.82 -2.35 -0.30
N GLY A 32 13.58 -2.00 0.04
CA GLY A 32 13.01 -0.75 -0.41
C GLY A 32 11.57 -0.50 0.00
N GLU A 33 10.93 0.42 -0.73
CA GLU A 33 9.55 0.80 -0.52
C GLU A 33 8.88 1.13 -1.86
N CYS A 34 7.62 0.71 -2.01
CA CYS A 34 6.79 1.09 -3.14
C CYS A 34 5.43 1.62 -2.68
N LYS A 35 4.82 2.45 -3.53
CA LYS A 35 3.51 3.08 -3.31
C LYS A 35 2.56 2.64 -4.41
N PHE A 36 1.36 2.21 -4.04
CA PHE A 36 0.27 1.92 -4.95
C PHE A 36 -0.91 2.86 -4.67
N TRP A 37 -1.57 3.33 -5.72
CA TRP A 37 -2.92 3.89 -5.58
C TRP A 37 -3.91 2.74 -5.49
N LEU A 38 -4.88 2.82 -4.59
CA LEU A 38 -5.94 1.82 -4.48
C LEU A 38 -7.18 2.19 -5.30
N GLU A 39 -7.35 3.47 -5.65
CA GLU A 39 -8.50 3.97 -6.42
C GLU A 39 -8.06 5.00 -7.48
N PRO A 40 -8.80 5.14 -8.59
CA PRO A 40 -9.95 4.31 -9.02
C PRO A 40 -9.55 2.90 -9.50
N ILE A 41 -8.26 2.69 -9.78
CA ILE A 41 -7.68 1.41 -10.20
C ILE A 41 -6.39 1.21 -9.43
N ILE A 42 -6.09 -0.05 -9.09
CA ILE A 42 -4.82 -0.38 -8.45
C ILE A 42 -3.69 -0.18 -9.46
N ILE A 43 -2.77 0.73 -9.16
CA ILE A 43 -1.62 1.02 -10.01
C ILE A 43 -0.41 1.40 -9.16
N LEU A 44 0.77 0.95 -9.61
CA LEU A 44 2.05 1.35 -9.01
C LEU A 44 2.30 2.84 -9.25
N ALA A 45 2.39 3.61 -8.17
CA ALA A 45 2.66 5.04 -8.20
C ALA A 45 4.16 5.35 -8.08
N SER A 46 4.88 4.57 -7.27
CA SER A 46 6.31 4.75 -7.08
C SER A 46 6.97 3.44 -6.63
N ASN A 47 8.21 3.22 -7.05
CA ASN A 47 9.05 2.14 -6.57
C ASN A 47 10.44 2.69 -6.25
N ARG A 48 10.91 2.48 -5.02
CA ARG A 48 12.25 2.81 -4.55
C ARG A 48 12.91 1.56 -4.02
N GLY A 49 13.62 0.84 -4.89
CA GLY A 49 14.49 -0.28 -4.50
C GLY A 49 13.82 -1.65 -4.42
N ILE A 50 12.49 -1.76 -4.57
CA ILE A 50 11.83 -3.08 -4.62
C ILE A 50 12.18 -3.75 -5.96
N PRO A 51 12.77 -4.95 -5.97
CA PRO A 51 13.09 -5.65 -7.21
C PRO A 51 11.81 -6.11 -7.93
N ALA A 52 11.88 -6.24 -9.26
CA ALA A 52 10.69 -6.50 -10.08
C ALA A 52 9.92 -7.80 -9.73
N HIS A 53 10.61 -8.81 -9.20
CA HIS A 53 9.96 -10.06 -8.79
C HIS A 53 9.13 -9.90 -7.52
N GLU A 54 9.66 -9.18 -6.51
CA GLU A 54 8.91 -8.80 -5.31
C GLU A 54 7.79 -7.84 -5.65
N LEU A 55 8.01 -6.89 -6.57
CA LEU A 55 7.00 -5.93 -6.96
C LEU A 55 5.73 -6.60 -7.49
N ARG A 56 5.88 -7.68 -8.29
CA ARG A 56 4.76 -8.51 -8.77
C ARG A 56 4.08 -9.28 -7.65
N GLU A 57 4.83 -9.70 -6.63
CA GLU A 57 4.25 -10.31 -5.44
C GLU A 57 3.45 -9.30 -4.63
N VAL A 58 4.02 -8.13 -4.37
CA VAL A 58 3.35 -7.01 -3.71
C VAL A 58 2.07 -6.64 -4.45
N GLU A 59 2.12 -6.49 -5.76
CA GLU A 59 0.94 -6.20 -6.58
C GLU A 59 -0.16 -7.25 -6.37
N ARG A 60 0.15 -8.55 -6.45
CA ARG A 60 -0.81 -9.62 -6.14
C ARG A 60 -1.38 -9.51 -4.73
N LEU A 61 -0.56 -9.15 -3.74
CA LEU A 61 -0.99 -8.98 -2.36
C LEU A 61 -1.89 -7.75 -2.19
N VAL A 62 -1.59 -6.64 -2.87
CA VAL A 62 -2.45 -5.44 -2.88
C VAL A 62 -3.82 -5.79 -3.46
N TYR A 63 -3.87 -6.44 -4.63
CA TYR A 63 -5.13 -6.88 -5.24
C TYR A 63 -5.92 -7.83 -4.33
N LYS A 64 -5.25 -8.82 -3.72
CA LYS A 64 -5.89 -9.80 -2.84
C LYS A 64 -6.51 -9.15 -1.58
N ASN A 65 -5.91 -8.07 -1.09
CA ASN A 65 -6.33 -7.42 0.16
C ASN A 65 -6.96 -6.03 -0.08
N GLN A 66 -7.35 -5.70 -1.31
CA GLN A 66 -7.77 -4.34 -1.70
C GLN A 66 -8.88 -3.77 -0.81
N ASP A 67 -9.89 -4.58 -0.45
CA ASP A 67 -11.04 -4.13 0.32
C ASP A 67 -10.63 -3.78 1.76
N LEU A 68 -9.72 -4.57 2.33
CA LEU A 68 -9.17 -4.37 3.67
C LEU A 68 -8.30 -3.11 3.70
N LEU A 69 -7.44 -2.93 2.70
CA LEU A 69 -6.56 -1.76 2.59
C LEU A 69 -7.37 -0.46 2.39
N ARG A 70 -8.38 -0.47 1.51
CA ARG A 70 -9.28 0.68 1.30
C ARG A 70 -10.08 1.00 2.55
N SER A 71 -10.69 -0.01 3.18
CA SER A 71 -11.49 0.20 4.40
C SER A 71 -10.65 0.80 5.52
N ALA A 72 -9.45 0.26 5.77
CA ALA A 72 -8.56 0.78 6.81
C ALA A 72 -8.13 2.24 6.55
N TYR A 73 -7.93 2.62 5.28
CA TYR A 73 -7.64 4.01 4.92
C TYR A 73 -8.84 4.92 5.18
N HIS A 74 -10.02 4.54 4.68
CA HIS A 74 -11.25 5.30 4.86
C HIS A 74 -11.63 5.46 6.33
N ASP A 75 -11.52 4.40 7.13
CA ASP A 75 -11.80 4.42 8.58
C ASP A 75 -10.87 5.37 9.34
N PHE A 76 -9.63 5.56 8.84
CA PHE A 76 -8.66 6.45 9.46
C PHE A 76 -8.86 7.92 9.05
N HIS A 77 -9.13 8.17 7.76
CA HIS A 77 -9.18 9.53 7.21
C HIS A 77 -10.59 10.17 7.17
N ASN A 78 -11.66 9.37 7.21
CA ASN A 78 -13.04 9.88 7.28
C ASN A 78 -13.56 10.04 8.72
N ARG A 79 -12.66 10.01 9.71
CA ARG A 79 -12.99 10.11 11.14
C ARG A 79 -12.77 11.52 11.69
#